data_AF-A0A399PN62-F1
#
_entry.id   AF-A0A399PN62-F1
#
_cell.length_a   1.000
_cell.length_b   1.000
_cell.length_c   1.000
_cell.angle_alpha   90.00
_cell.angle_beta   90.00
_cell.angle_gamma   90.00
#
_symmetry.space_group_name_H-M   'P 1'
#
loop_
_entity.id
_entity.type
_entity.pdbx_description
1 polymer ?
#
loop_
_entity_poly.entity_id
_entity_poly.type
_entity_poly.pdbx_seq_one_letter_code
_entity_poly.pdbx_strand_id
1 'polypeptide(L)'
;MGIFDWKHWIVILVVVVLVFGTKKLKNLGTDVGESIKGFRKAMNDDEKPADPTVTPAQPVPPAQPQATAQANPPHTIDVQAQKVEEPIRKDV
;
A
#
# COMPACT_ATOMS: atom_id res chain seq x y z
N MET A 1 0.24 -2.46 -51.01
CA MET A 1 1.21 -3.52 -50.73
C MET A 1 2.24 -3.00 -49.73
N GLY A 2 1.82 -2.72 -48.50
CA GLY A 2 2.71 -2.14 -47.49
C GLY A 2 2.46 -2.84 -46.16
N ILE A 3 3.52 -3.27 -45.49
CA ILE A 3 3.45 -4.06 -44.25
C ILE A 3 2.86 -3.26 -43.07
N PHE A 4 2.62 -1.96 -43.28
CA PHE A 4 2.17 -0.99 -42.28
C PHE A 4 0.66 -0.70 -42.34
N ASP A 5 -0.13 -1.56 -42.98
CA ASP A 5 -1.58 -1.44 -42.92
C ASP A 5 -2.07 -1.58 -41.47
N TRP A 6 -2.84 -0.60 -40.98
CA TRP A 6 -3.47 -0.58 -39.65
C TRP A 6 -4.22 -1.90 -39.31
N LYS A 7 -4.78 -2.55 -40.34
CA LYS A 7 -5.42 -3.86 -40.22
C LYS A 7 -4.48 -4.96 -39.73
N HIS A 8 -3.21 -4.92 -40.13
CA HIS A 8 -2.20 -5.91 -39.71
C HIS A 8 -1.91 -5.82 -38.21
N TRP A 9 -1.81 -4.60 -37.66
CA TRP A 9 -1.65 -4.36 -36.23
C TRP A 9 -2.83 -4.87 -35.41
N ILE A 10 -4.07 -4.68 -35.90
CA ILE A 10 -5.26 -5.26 -35.28
C ILE A 10 -5.19 -6.79 -35.22
N VAL A 11 -4.83 -7.45 -36.32
CA VAL A 11 -4.74 -8.91 -36.38
C VAL A 11 -3.69 -9.42 -35.40
N ILE A 12 -2.53 -8.78 -35.33
CA ILE A 12 -1.48 -9.11 -34.36
C ILE A 12 -1.98 -8.95 -32.93
N LEU A 13 -2.67 -7.86 -32.60
CA LEU A 13 -3.19 -7.63 -31.25
C LEU A 13 -4.17 -8.73 -30.84
N VAL A 14 -5.06 -9.13 -31.75
CA VAL A 14 -6.02 -10.22 -31.51
C VAL A 14 -5.29 -11.54 -31.24
N VAL A 15 -4.27 -11.87 -32.04
CA VAL A 15 -3.47 -13.09 -31.84
C VAL A 15 -2.74 -13.08 -30.49
N VAL A 16 -2.15 -11.95 -30.10
CA VAL A 16 -1.50 -11.80 -28.78
C VAL A 16 -2.52 -12.03 -27.65
N VAL A 17 -3.71 -11.43 -27.73
CA VAL A 17 -4.77 -11.62 -26.73
C VAL A 17 -5.22 -13.08 -26.66
N LEU A 18 -5.29 -13.79 -27.79
CA LEU A 18 -5.67 -15.20 -27.84
C LEU A 18 -4.60 -16.12 -27.24
N VAL A 19 -3.31 -15.86 -27.51
CA VAL A 19 -2.19 -16.67 -26.98
C VAL A 19 -2.01 -16.47 -25.48
N PHE A 20 -2.02 -15.23 -25.01
CA PHE A 20 -1.84 -14.91 -23.60
C PHE A 20 -3.13 -15.07 -22.78
N GLY A 21 -4.29 -15.00 -23.44
CA GLY A 21 -5.60 -15.04 -22.81
C GLY A 21 -5.97 -13.73 -22.09
N THR A 22 -7.27 -13.44 -22.02
CA THR A 22 -7.79 -12.21 -21.37
C THR A 22 -7.51 -12.16 -19.86
N LYS A 23 -7.33 -13.31 -19.21
CA LYS A 23 -7.08 -13.38 -17.75
C LYS A 23 -5.69 -12.87 -17.37
N LYS A 24 -4.65 -13.19 -18.15
CA LYS A 24 -3.28 -12.71 -17.93
C LYS A 24 -3.15 -11.24 -18.33
N LEU A 25 -3.71 -10.86 -19.48
CA LEU A 25 -3.75 -9.46 -19.93
C LEU A 25 -4.51 -8.56 -18.95
N LYS A 26 -5.59 -9.05 -18.32
CA LYS A 26 -6.31 -8.25 -17.33
C LYS A 26 -5.48 -8.03 -16.06
N ASN A 27 -4.85 -9.08 -15.52
CA ASN A 27 -4.03 -8.92 -14.31
C ASN A 27 -2.82 -8.00 -14.56
N LEU A 28 -2.02 -8.28 -15.60
CA LEU A 28 -0.86 -7.42 -15.94
C LEU A 28 -1.29 -6.03 -16.41
N GLY A 29 -2.39 -5.94 -17.16
CA GLY A 29 -2.91 -4.69 -17.70
C GLY A 29 -3.51 -3.79 -16.64
N THR A 30 -4.05 -4.33 -15.54
CA THR A 30 -4.50 -3.53 -14.39
C THR A 30 -3.31 -2.88 -13.71
N ASP A 31 -2.25 -3.64 -13.37
CA ASP A 31 -1.08 -3.09 -12.65
C ASP A 31 -0.33 -2.02 -13.48
N VAL A 32 -0.12 -2.30 -14.77
CA VAL A 32 0.50 -1.35 -15.70
C VAL A 32 -0.44 -0.18 -16.01
N GLY A 33 -1.74 -0.46 -16.12
CA GLY A 33 -2.77 0.52 -16.39
C GLY A 33 -2.94 1.54 -15.27
N GLU A 34 -2.87 1.11 -14.00
CA GLU A 34 -2.92 2.00 -12.85
C GLU A 34 -1.70 2.94 -12.80
N SER A 35 -0.51 2.41 -13.10
CA SER A 35 0.72 3.20 -13.19
C SER A 35 0.64 4.28 -14.28
N ILE A 36 0.15 3.93 -15.47
CA ILE A 36 -0.03 4.87 -16.58
C ILE A 36 -1.20 5.84 -16.32
N LYS A 37 -2.25 5.39 -15.62
CA LYS A 37 -3.41 6.22 -15.25
C LYS A 37 -3.01 7.34 -14.30
N GLY A 38 -2.19 7.05 -13.29
CA GLY A 38 -1.63 8.07 -12.38
C GLY A 38 -0.78 9.09 -13.13
N PHE A 39 0.04 8.63 -14.09
CA PHE A 39 0.83 9.51 -14.95
C PHE A 39 -0.04 10.42 -15.83
N ARG A 40 -1.04 9.88 -16.52
CA ARG A 40 -1.98 10.72 -17.29
C ARG A 40 -2.76 11.66 -16.39
N LYS A 41 -3.21 11.21 -15.22
CA LYS A 41 -3.96 12.03 -14.26
C LYS A 41 -3.12 13.23 -13.81
N ALA A 42 -1.88 13.02 -13.38
CA ALA A 42 -0.97 14.10 -12.98
C ALA A 42 -0.69 15.07 -14.14
N MET A 43 -0.50 14.54 -15.35
CA MET A 43 -0.21 15.34 -16.54
C MET A 43 -1.44 16.11 -17.08
N ASN A 44 -2.66 15.77 -16.63
CA ASN A 44 -3.90 16.51 -16.94
C ASN A 44 -4.38 17.37 -15.75
N ASP A 45 -4.03 17.04 -14.49
CA ASP A 45 -4.34 17.85 -13.30
C ASP A 45 -3.51 19.14 -13.23
N ASP A 46 -2.37 19.21 -13.91
CA ASP A 46 -1.64 20.48 -14.10
C ASP A 46 -2.52 21.56 -14.81
N GLU A 47 -3.60 21.15 -15.48
CA GLU A 47 -4.57 22.05 -16.13
C GLU A 47 -5.91 22.21 -15.36
N LYS A 48 -6.14 21.54 -14.22
CA LYS A 48 -7.41 21.68 -13.45
C LYS A 48 -7.26 21.41 -11.94
N PRO A 49 -7.87 22.23 -11.04
CA PRO A 49 -7.72 22.07 -9.59
C PRO A 49 -8.18 20.69 -9.10
N ALA A 50 -7.38 20.10 -8.21
CA ALA A 50 -7.44 18.73 -7.74
C ALA A 50 -8.80 18.28 -7.17
N ASP A 51 -9.23 17.08 -7.58
CA ASP A 51 -10.39 16.37 -7.02
C ASP A 51 -9.88 15.07 -6.34
N PRO A 52 -10.05 14.90 -5.01
CA PRO A 52 -9.43 13.82 -4.26
C PRO A 52 -10.34 12.59 -4.25
N THR A 53 -10.40 11.81 -5.32
CA THR A 53 -11.10 10.51 -5.25
C THR A 53 -10.52 9.48 -6.21
N VAL A 54 -9.56 8.67 -5.76
CA VAL A 54 -9.57 7.21 -6.02
C VAL A 54 -8.62 6.48 -5.07
N THR A 55 -9.17 5.96 -3.97
CA THR A 55 -8.61 4.84 -3.21
C THR A 55 -9.45 3.61 -3.55
N PRO A 56 -8.94 2.58 -4.26
CA PRO A 56 -9.65 1.32 -4.39
C PRO A 56 -9.53 0.50 -3.10
N ALA A 57 -10.65 0.42 -2.37
CA ALA A 57 -11.07 -0.63 -1.43
C ALA A 57 -10.07 -1.14 -0.35
N GLN A 58 -10.12 -0.53 0.83
CA GLN A 58 -9.94 -1.29 2.08
C GLN A 58 -11.26 -2.03 2.40
N PRO A 59 -11.27 -3.34 2.66
CA PRO A 59 -12.38 -3.96 3.37
C PRO A 59 -12.31 -3.48 4.82
N VAL A 60 -13.22 -2.61 5.23
CA VAL A 60 -13.45 -2.25 6.64
C VAL A 60 -14.27 -3.35 7.32
N PRO A 61 -13.76 -4.06 8.34
CA PRO A 61 -14.61 -4.78 9.29
C PRO A 61 -15.43 -3.77 10.12
N PRO A 62 -16.67 -4.09 10.52
CA PRO A 62 -17.57 -3.14 11.17
C PRO A 62 -17.04 -2.73 12.56
N ALA A 63 -17.09 -1.44 12.86
CA ALA A 63 -16.91 -0.92 14.22
C ALA A 63 -18.01 -1.49 15.14
N GLN A 64 -17.62 -2.25 16.17
CA GLN A 64 -18.49 -2.59 17.29
C GLN A 64 -18.32 -1.54 18.41
N PRO A 65 -19.41 -0.95 18.94
CA PRO A 65 -19.36 -0.20 20.17
C PRO A 65 -19.35 -1.17 21.36
N GLN A 66 -18.21 -1.33 22.03
CA GLN A 66 -18.15 -1.99 23.34
C GLN A 66 -17.61 -1.02 24.39
N ALA A 67 -18.53 -0.24 24.96
CA ALA A 67 -18.39 0.23 26.32
C ALA A 67 -18.49 -0.98 27.26
N THR A 68 -17.37 -1.41 27.83
CA THR A 68 -17.37 -2.19 29.07
C THR A 68 -16.54 -1.42 30.09
N ALA A 69 -17.23 -0.79 31.02
CA ALA A 69 -16.65 -0.27 32.23
C ALA A 69 -16.15 -1.46 33.07
N GLN A 70 -14.84 -1.54 33.33
CA GLN A 70 -14.34 -2.35 34.44
C GLN A 70 -13.08 -1.74 35.05
N ALA A 71 -13.21 -1.46 36.35
CA ALA A 71 -12.23 -0.89 37.26
C ALA A 71 -11.05 -1.83 37.55
N ASN A 72 -9.82 -1.29 37.67
CA ASN A 72 -9.00 -1.24 38.89
C ASN A 72 -7.58 -0.66 38.61
N PRO A 73 -6.86 -0.14 39.63
CA PRO A 73 -5.96 1.03 39.57
C PRO A 73 -4.48 0.70 39.22
N PRO A 74 -3.60 1.71 39.13
CA PRO A 74 -2.23 1.53 38.63
C PRO A 74 -1.32 1.01 39.74
N HIS A 75 -0.58 -0.06 39.45
CA HIS A 75 0.56 -0.48 40.26
C HIS A 75 1.85 0.04 39.62
N THR A 76 2.22 1.26 40.01
CA THR A 76 3.62 1.71 40.03
C THR A 76 4.34 0.87 41.09
N ILE A 77 5.41 0.18 40.69
CA ILE A 77 6.40 -0.37 41.60
C ILE A 77 7.67 0.45 41.40
N ASP A 78 7.80 1.48 42.21
CA ASP A 78 9.07 2.14 42.52
C ASP A 78 9.93 1.16 43.36
N VAL A 79 11.07 0.72 42.84
CA VAL A 79 12.13 0.11 43.65
C VAL A 79 13.40 0.93 43.46
N GLN A 80 13.67 1.72 44.50
CA GLN A 80 15.01 2.22 44.81
C GLN A 80 16.04 1.10 44.77
N ALA A 81 17.17 1.33 44.12
CA ALA A 81 18.42 0.66 44.42
C ALA A 81 19.45 1.72 44.81
N GLN A 82 19.31 2.24 46.03
CA GLN A 82 20.38 2.94 46.75
C GLN A 82 21.24 1.88 47.45
N LYS A 83 22.57 2.10 47.42
CA LYS A 83 23.64 1.44 48.19
C LYS A 83 24.40 0.29 47.51
N VAL A 84 25.36 0.65 46.66
CA VAL A 84 26.62 -0.11 46.52
C VAL A 84 27.70 0.72 47.21
N GLU A 85 27.88 0.47 48.51
CA GLU A 85 28.99 0.98 49.30
C GLU A 85 30.05 -0.12 49.36
N GLU A 86 31.16 0.15 48.65
CA GLU A 86 32.53 -0.33 48.79
C GLU A 86 32.82 -1.71 49.41
N PRO A 87 33.45 -2.60 48.62
CA PRO A 87 34.50 -3.46 49.10
C PRO A 87 35.87 -3.04 48.54
N ILE A 88 36.66 -2.39 49.40
CA ILE A 88 38.09 -2.64 49.62
C ILE A 88 38.91 -3.09 48.39
N ARG A 89 39.65 -2.15 47.80
CA ARG A 89 41.05 -2.38 47.36
C ARG A 89 41.91 -1.37 48.13
N LYS A 90 42.39 -1.68 49.34
CA LYS A 90 43.72 -2.27 49.62
C LYS A 90 44.69 -2.36 48.43
N ASP A 91 45.94 -2.00 48.76
CA ASP A 91 47.22 -2.36 48.15
C ASP A 91 47.62 -1.77 46.78
N VAL A 92 48.36 -0.66 46.80
CA VAL A 92 49.85 -0.55 46.68
C VAL A 92 50.25 0.92 46.53
#